data_AF-R7Z163-F1
#
_entry.id   AF-R7Z163-F1
#
_cell.length_a   1.000
_cell.length_b   1.000
_cell.length_c   1.000
_cell.angle_alpha   90.00
_cell.angle_beta   90.00
_cell.angle_gamma   90.00
#
_symmetry.space_group_name_H-M   'P 1'
#
loop_
_entity.id
_entity.type
_entity.pdbx_description
1 polymer ?
#
loop_
_entity_poly.entity_id
_entity_poly.type
_entity_poly.pdbx_seq_one_letter_code
_entity_poly.pdbx_strand_id
1 'polypeptide(L)'
;MVEIGAEVYQDLYDAAEFTGLTLLTNKRFARQPRHRDAAIVGYGLGVCKSSTCPRECVAEEHGMPERSALSILFTRAVLSIECSGRRKIAETHIPYWQQHPSNFHDDLGLEAYERLTWGPDSRRLFWARVRYAVDEAAVSRCYSHNVTDVLLFGEAADNEMLKKVALEAAMARRGEQVEEPRFWLKEGDERLFVASMGAAEMAVRILAEHAPCEG
;
A
#
# COMPACT_ATOMS: atom_id res chain seq x y z
N MET A 1 14.68 9.14 -25.37
CA MET A 1 13.55 9.24 -24.42
C MET A 1 12.30 9.17 -25.25
N VAL A 2 11.53 8.09 -25.14
CA VAL A 2 10.28 7.92 -25.88
C VAL A 2 9.16 8.43 -24.97
N GLU A 3 8.28 9.29 -25.49
CA GLU A 3 7.12 9.89 -24.82
C GLU A 3 5.99 8.86 -24.57
N ILE A 4 6.32 7.68 -24.04
CA ILE A 4 5.34 6.60 -23.79
C ILE A 4 4.31 7.01 -22.73
N GLY A 5 4.58 8.09 -21.98
CA GLY A 5 3.65 8.65 -21.01
C GLY A 5 2.41 9.26 -21.67
N ALA A 6 2.54 9.94 -22.82
CA ALA A 6 1.42 10.66 -23.44
C ALA A 6 0.44 9.71 -24.14
N GLU A 7 0.97 8.68 -24.80
CA GLU A 7 0.17 7.69 -25.55
C GLU A 7 -0.76 6.88 -24.63
N VAL A 8 -0.29 6.46 -23.45
CA VAL A 8 -1.11 5.71 -22.49
C VAL A 8 -2.28 6.54 -21.94
N TYR A 9 -2.13 7.86 -21.80
CA TYR A 9 -3.28 8.71 -21.45
C TYR A 9 -4.24 8.82 -22.61
N GLN A 10 -3.74 9.00 -23.83
CA GLN A 10 -4.59 9.15 -24.99
C GLN A 10 -5.46 7.91 -25.21
N ASP A 11 -4.88 6.71 -25.10
CA ASP A 11 -5.64 5.45 -25.17
C ASP A 11 -6.75 5.36 -24.10
N LEU A 12 -6.48 5.86 -22.89
CA LEU A 12 -7.48 5.91 -21.81
C LEU A 12 -8.60 6.92 -22.09
N TYR A 13 -8.26 8.10 -22.60
CA TYR A 13 -9.24 9.11 -23.00
C TYR A 13 -10.11 8.62 -24.16
N ASP A 14 -9.50 8.04 -25.19
CA ASP A 14 -10.19 7.51 -26.36
C ASP A 14 -11.12 6.35 -25.96
N ALA A 15 -10.67 5.45 -25.07
CA ALA A 15 -11.50 4.37 -24.55
C ALA A 15 -12.68 4.89 -23.69
N ALA A 16 -12.45 5.90 -22.86
CA ALA A 16 -13.50 6.51 -22.06
C ALA A 16 -14.54 7.23 -22.94
N GLU A 17 -14.09 7.96 -23.96
CA GLU A 17 -14.95 8.59 -24.96
C GLU A 17 -15.79 7.54 -25.70
N PHE A 18 -15.16 6.47 -26.19
CA PHE A 18 -15.85 5.38 -26.89
C PHE A 18 -16.91 4.69 -26.02
N THR A 19 -16.66 4.55 -24.72
CA THR A 19 -17.58 3.90 -23.76
C THR A 19 -18.60 4.86 -23.14
N GLY A 20 -18.51 6.17 -23.41
CA GLY A 20 -19.36 7.19 -22.79
C GLY A 20 -19.05 7.40 -21.29
N LEU A 21 -17.88 6.98 -20.82
CA LEU A 21 -17.45 7.17 -19.44
C LEU A 21 -16.81 8.55 -19.27
N THR A 22 -17.13 9.22 -18.17
CA THR A 22 -16.44 10.46 -17.78
C THR A 22 -15.22 10.11 -16.95
N LEU A 23 -14.03 10.47 -17.45
CA LEU A 23 -12.81 10.35 -16.65
C LEU A 23 -12.79 11.40 -15.55
N LEU A 24 -12.36 10.97 -14.37
CA LEU A 24 -12.17 11.85 -13.23
C LEU A 24 -10.99 12.77 -13.50
N THR A 25 -11.23 14.08 -13.54
CA THR A 25 -10.21 15.09 -13.83
C THR A 25 -9.51 15.60 -12.58
N ASN A 26 -10.07 15.34 -11.39
CA ASN A 26 -9.40 15.71 -10.15
C ASN A 26 -8.14 14.88 -9.96
N LYS A 27 -6.97 15.52 -9.89
CA LYS A 27 -5.68 14.88 -9.63
C LYS A 27 -5.68 13.98 -8.39
N ARG A 28 -6.56 14.27 -7.42
CA ARG A 28 -6.78 13.49 -6.20
C ARG A 28 -7.41 12.12 -6.47
N PHE A 29 -8.22 11.99 -7.50
CA PHE A 29 -9.08 10.81 -7.74
C PHE A 29 -9.00 10.26 -9.15
N ALA A 30 -8.17 10.87 -10.00
CA ALA A 30 -8.14 10.59 -11.42
C ALA A 30 -7.80 9.13 -11.78
N ARG A 31 -7.33 8.28 -10.85
CA ARG A 31 -6.59 7.04 -11.20
C ARG A 31 -6.81 5.86 -10.23
N GLN A 32 -6.27 4.69 -10.60
CA GLN A 32 -6.42 3.43 -9.84
C GLN A 32 -5.63 3.46 -8.51
N PRO A 33 -6.22 2.96 -7.40
CA PRO A 33 -5.53 2.84 -6.13
C PRO A 33 -4.44 1.76 -6.21
N ARG A 34 -3.23 2.04 -5.69
CA ARG A 34 -2.22 1.00 -5.50
C ARG A 34 -2.63 0.09 -4.34
N HIS A 35 -2.23 -1.19 -4.38
CA HIS A 35 -2.49 -2.14 -3.29
C HIS A 35 -2.03 -1.61 -1.92
N ARG A 36 -0.88 -0.94 -1.87
CA ARG A 36 -0.40 -0.25 -0.66
C ARG A 36 -1.39 0.80 -0.17
N ASP A 37 -1.76 1.75 -1.02
CA ASP A 37 -2.61 2.88 -0.65
C ASP A 37 -3.98 2.37 -0.19
N ALA A 38 -4.53 1.39 -0.92
CA ALA A 38 -5.76 0.70 -0.56
C ALA A 38 -5.62 -0.04 0.78
N ALA A 39 -4.52 -0.74 1.05
CA ALA A 39 -4.31 -1.40 2.34
C ALA A 39 -4.24 -0.39 3.49
N ILE A 40 -3.56 0.74 3.32
CA ILE A 40 -3.47 1.78 4.33
C ILE A 40 -4.87 2.34 4.66
N VAL A 41 -5.68 2.66 3.64
CA VAL A 41 -7.07 3.10 3.81
C VAL A 41 -7.92 1.99 4.45
N GLY A 42 -7.71 0.72 4.09
CA GLY A 42 -8.42 -0.42 4.66
C GLY A 42 -8.14 -0.64 6.14
N TYR A 43 -6.98 -0.18 6.63
CA TYR A 43 -6.67 -0.09 8.07
C TYR A 43 -7.24 1.15 8.75
N GLY A 44 -7.97 2.00 8.02
CA GLY A 44 -8.55 3.25 8.52
C GLY A 44 -7.53 4.39 8.68
N LEU A 45 -6.34 4.26 8.08
CA LEU A 45 -5.27 5.23 8.26
C LEU A 45 -5.33 6.33 7.20
N GLY A 46 -5.27 7.59 7.65
CA GLY A 46 -5.36 8.73 6.73
C GLY A 46 -6.73 8.88 6.07
N VAL A 47 -7.78 8.39 6.73
CA VAL A 47 -9.17 8.42 6.31
C VAL A 47 -9.95 9.40 7.19
N CYS A 48 -10.64 10.35 6.58
CA CYS A 48 -11.48 11.31 7.30
C CYS A 48 -12.74 10.61 7.85
N LYS A 49 -13.37 11.16 8.89
CA LYS A 49 -14.63 10.62 9.41
C LYS A 49 -15.76 10.74 8.40
N SER A 50 -15.83 11.88 7.72
CA SER A 50 -16.81 12.11 6.66
C SER A 50 -16.33 11.47 5.35
N SER A 51 -17.06 10.47 4.86
CA SER A 51 -16.82 9.85 3.55
C SER A 51 -17.58 10.56 2.42
N THR A 52 -18.63 11.31 2.76
CA THR A 52 -19.55 11.94 1.80
C THR A 52 -19.41 13.46 1.68
N CYS A 53 -18.75 14.14 2.63
CA CYS A 53 -18.48 15.57 2.53
C CYS A 53 -16.98 15.86 2.30
N PRO A 54 -16.59 16.21 1.06
CA PRO A 54 -15.20 16.55 0.73
C PRO A 54 -14.65 17.73 1.55
N ARG A 55 -15.49 18.72 1.86
CA ARG A 55 -15.07 19.92 2.62
C ARG A 55 -14.66 19.58 4.05
N GLU A 56 -15.44 18.75 4.74
CA GLU A 56 -15.12 18.26 6.08
C GLU A 56 -13.84 17.44 6.06
N CYS A 57 -13.72 16.53 5.07
CA CYS A 57 -12.52 15.71 4.94
C CYS A 57 -11.25 16.56 4.71
N VAL A 58 -11.31 17.59 3.85
CA VAL A 58 -10.19 18.52 3.66
C VAL A 58 -9.82 19.22 4.97
N ALA A 59 -10.79 19.61 5.80
CA ALA A 59 -10.51 20.21 7.10
C ALA A 59 -9.84 19.23 8.07
N GLU A 60 -10.33 17.98 8.13
CA GLU A 60 -9.74 16.91 8.94
C GLU A 60 -8.30 16.57 8.54
N GLU A 61 -8.02 16.52 7.23
CA GLU A 61 -6.70 16.20 6.67
C GLU A 61 -5.59 17.14 7.14
N HIS A 62 -5.88 18.43 7.34
CA HIS A 62 -4.87 19.40 7.77
C HIS A 62 -4.33 19.08 9.17
N GLY A 63 -5.10 18.38 10.00
CA GLY A 63 -4.71 17.95 11.33
C GLY A 63 -4.10 16.54 11.40
N MET A 64 -4.02 15.81 10.28
CA MET A 64 -3.53 14.43 10.29
C MET A 64 -2.00 14.38 10.40
N PRO A 65 -1.45 13.47 11.23
CA PRO A 65 -0.01 13.30 11.33
C PRO A 65 0.55 12.71 10.04
N GLU A 66 1.78 13.09 9.70
CA GLU A 66 2.55 12.42 8.67
C GLU A 66 2.88 11.00 9.10
N ARG A 67 2.71 10.04 8.18
CA ARG A 67 2.94 8.63 8.43
C ARG A 67 3.85 8.05 7.37
N SER A 68 4.76 7.19 7.79
CA SER A 68 5.62 6.41 6.91
C SER A 68 5.26 4.94 7.09
N ALA A 69 4.63 4.37 6.07
CA ALA A 69 4.02 3.07 6.15
C ALA A 69 4.83 2.04 5.34
N LEU A 70 5.32 0.99 6.01
CA LEU A 70 5.86 -0.22 5.39
C LEU A 70 4.72 -1.22 5.21
N SER A 71 4.27 -1.39 3.98
CA SER A 71 3.16 -2.29 3.62
C SER A 71 3.70 -3.56 2.99
N ILE A 72 3.29 -4.71 3.52
CA ILE A 72 3.74 -6.02 3.07
C ILE A 72 2.52 -6.89 2.79
N LEU A 73 2.35 -7.21 1.51
CA LEU A 73 1.44 -8.24 1.03
C LEU A 73 2.18 -9.57 1.01
N PHE A 74 1.74 -10.54 1.79
CA PHE A 74 2.30 -11.89 1.77
C PHE A 74 1.20 -12.92 1.51
N THR A 75 1.30 -13.57 0.36
CA THR A 75 0.32 -14.54 -0.15
C THR A 75 0.98 -15.88 -0.41
N ARG A 76 0.19 -16.86 -0.85
CA ARG A 76 0.69 -18.14 -1.37
C ARG A 76 1.68 -17.94 -2.52
N ALA A 77 1.35 -17.07 -3.46
CA ALA A 77 2.14 -16.92 -4.69
C ALA A 77 3.25 -15.87 -4.57
N VAL A 78 3.02 -14.77 -3.87
CA VAL A 78 3.89 -13.58 -3.96
C VAL A 78 4.16 -12.92 -2.62
N LEU A 79 5.30 -12.24 -2.57
CA LEU A 79 5.64 -11.22 -1.58
C LEU A 79 5.73 -9.87 -2.30
N SER A 80 4.96 -8.89 -1.84
CA SER A 80 5.01 -7.53 -2.36
C SER A 80 5.22 -6.55 -1.22
N ILE A 81 6.23 -5.69 -1.36
CA ILE A 81 6.64 -4.76 -0.32
C ILE A 81 6.67 -3.34 -0.88
N GLU A 82 6.05 -2.41 -0.19
CA GLU A 82 6.18 -1.00 -0.50
C GLU A 82 6.36 -0.20 0.79
N CYS A 83 7.16 0.87 0.70
CA CYS A 83 7.31 1.83 1.77
C CYS A 83 7.04 3.23 1.22
N SER A 84 6.24 4.03 1.92
CA SER A 84 6.00 5.43 1.53
C SER A 84 5.65 6.31 2.72
N GLY A 85 6.21 7.52 2.73
CA GLY A 85 5.82 8.61 3.62
C GLY A 85 4.71 9.47 3.03
N ARG A 86 3.61 9.65 3.76
CA ARG A 86 2.46 10.48 3.38
C ARG A 86 1.75 11.09 4.58
N ARG A 87 1.33 12.34 4.41
CA ARG A 87 0.30 12.96 5.28
C ARG A 87 -1.11 12.55 4.89
N LYS A 88 -1.34 12.34 3.59
CA LYS A 88 -2.66 12.11 2.99
C LYS A 88 -2.67 10.83 2.19
N ILE A 89 -3.68 10.00 2.41
CA ILE A 89 -3.71 8.62 1.86
C ILE A 89 -5.01 8.35 1.11
N ALA A 90 -6.05 9.17 1.32
CA ALA A 90 -7.25 9.21 0.48
C ALA A 90 -7.01 10.00 -0.84
N GLU A 91 -5.88 9.72 -1.50
CA GLU A 91 -5.54 10.25 -2.82
C GLU A 91 -5.07 9.10 -3.71
N THR A 92 -5.45 9.15 -4.98
CA THR A 92 -5.00 8.23 -6.02
C THR A 92 -3.75 8.80 -6.69
N HIS A 93 -2.84 7.94 -7.11
CA HIS A 93 -1.58 8.36 -7.74
C HIS A 93 -1.68 8.42 -9.22
N ILE A 94 -0.90 9.31 -9.81
CA ILE A 94 -0.59 9.28 -11.23
C ILE A 94 -0.03 7.89 -11.61
N PRO A 95 -0.65 7.09 -12.52
CA PRO A 95 -0.04 6.06 -13.32
C PRO A 95 1.21 6.63 -13.94
N TYR A 96 2.27 6.47 -13.18
CA TYR A 96 3.58 6.30 -13.72
C TYR A 96 3.66 4.89 -14.29
N TRP A 97 4.67 4.65 -15.11
CA TRP A 97 5.00 3.37 -15.72
C TRP A 97 5.07 2.15 -14.75
N GLN A 98 5.01 2.38 -13.45
CA GLN A 98 4.95 1.34 -12.42
C GLN A 98 3.56 1.33 -11.77
N GLN A 99 2.64 0.58 -12.36
CA GLN A 99 1.41 0.14 -11.69
C GLN A 99 1.69 -1.02 -10.71
N HIS A 100 2.83 -1.69 -10.87
CA HIS A 100 3.27 -2.75 -9.97
C HIS A 100 4.01 -2.20 -8.75
N PRO A 101 3.97 -2.93 -7.62
CA PRO A 101 4.80 -2.64 -6.46
C PRO A 101 6.26 -2.52 -6.88
N SER A 102 6.96 -1.53 -6.32
CA SER A 102 8.38 -1.36 -6.65
C SER A 102 9.24 -2.55 -6.22
N ASN A 103 8.78 -3.35 -5.24
CA ASN A 103 9.42 -4.60 -4.82
C ASN A 103 8.37 -5.73 -4.82
N PHE A 104 8.24 -6.38 -5.98
CA PHE A 104 7.35 -7.52 -6.18
C PHE A 104 8.19 -8.77 -6.44
N HIS A 105 7.93 -9.83 -5.69
CA HIS A 105 8.67 -11.09 -5.73
C HIS A 105 7.69 -12.25 -5.85
N ASP A 106 7.64 -12.87 -7.02
CA ASP A 106 6.83 -14.07 -7.30
C ASP A 106 7.50 -15.37 -6.83
N ASP A 107 8.77 -15.29 -6.40
CA ASP A 107 9.55 -16.42 -5.89
C ASP A 107 9.70 -16.42 -4.36
N LEU A 108 9.13 -15.42 -3.68
CA LEU A 108 9.16 -15.26 -2.22
C LEU A 108 7.77 -15.44 -1.58
N GLY A 109 6.82 -16.08 -2.26
CA GLY A 109 5.52 -16.47 -1.69
C GLY A 109 5.58 -17.65 -0.72
N LEU A 110 4.49 -17.88 0.03
CA LEU A 110 4.40 -19.00 0.98
C LEU A 110 4.54 -20.37 0.29
N GLU A 111 4.05 -20.53 -0.94
CA GLU A 111 4.23 -21.78 -1.69
C GLU A 111 5.69 -22.07 -2.02
N ALA A 112 6.46 -21.03 -2.34
CA ALA A 112 7.89 -21.20 -2.57
C ALA A 112 8.58 -21.69 -1.29
N TYR A 113 8.15 -21.21 -0.12
CA TYR A 113 8.61 -21.70 1.18
C TYR A 113 8.17 -23.16 1.46
N GLU A 114 6.90 -23.49 1.22
CA GLU A 114 6.34 -24.83 1.46
C GLU A 114 7.01 -25.91 0.59
N ARG A 115 7.44 -25.55 -0.63
CA ARG A 115 8.16 -26.46 -1.55
C ARG A 115 9.61 -26.72 -1.15
N LEU A 116 10.16 -26.06 -0.12
CA LEU A 116 11.53 -26.29 0.32
C LEU A 116 11.66 -27.64 1.02
N THR A 117 12.02 -28.66 0.24
CA THR A 117 12.27 -30.03 0.71
C THR A 117 13.66 -30.22 1.34
N TRP A 118 14.55 -29.24 1.20
CA TRP A 118 16.00 -29.36 1.40
C TRP A 118 16.49 -29.01 2.83
N GLY A 119 15.69 -29.32 3.85
CA GLY A 119 16.10 -29.21 5.26
C GLY A 119 16.19 -27.77 5.83
N PRO A 120 16.68 -27.62 7.07
CA PRO A 120 16.66 -26.34 7.81
C PRO A 120 17.40 -25.19 7.12
N ASP A 121 18.47 -25.48 6.37
CA ASP A 121 19.29 -24.46 5.71
C ASP A 121 18.53 -23.72 4.60
N SER A 122 17.75 -24.42 3.78
CA SER A 122 16.96 -23.78 2.72
C SER A 122 15.88 -22.87 3.28
N ARG A 123 15.24 -23.26 4.39
CA ARG A 123 14.26 -22.40 5.09
C ARG A 123 14.92 -21.15 5.65
N ARG A 124 16.12 -21.26 6.22
CA ARG A 124 16.91 -20.12 6.68
C ARG A 124 17.27 -19.18 5.53
N LEU A 125 17.71 -19.73 4.41
CA LEU A 125 18.04 -18.95 3.21
C LEU A 125 16.81 -18.23 2.64
N PHE A 126 15.65 -18.87 2.60
CA PHE A 126 14.39 -18.23 2.19
C PHE A 126 14.10 -16.99 3.04
N TRP A 127 14.12 -17.13 4.38
CA TRP A 127 13.86 -16.01 5.27
C TRP A 127 14.95 -14.93 5.23
N ALA A 128 16.19 -15.28 4.90
CA ALA A 128 17.24 -14.30 4.64
C ALA A 128 16.94 -13.47 3.38
N ARG A 129 16.38 -14.09 2.33
CA ARG A 129 15.96 -13.37 1.10
C ARG A 129 14.74 -12.49 1.35
N VAL A 130 13.75 -12.99 2.10
CA VAL A 130 12.59 -12.18 2.53
C VAL A 130 13.07 -10.97 3.35
N ARG A 131 13.96 -11.18 4.33
CA ARG A 131 14.56 -10.09 5.09
C ARG A 131 15.24 -9.06 4.20
N TYR A 132 16.09 -9.51 3.29
CA TYR A 132 16.79 -8.62 2.38
C TYR A 132 15.83 -7.75 1.56
N ALA A 133 14.76 -8.34 1.02
CA ALA A 133 13.75 -7.59 0.26
C ALA A 133 13.02 -6.54 1.14
N VAL A 134 12.68 -6.90 2.38
CA VAL A 134 12.01 -5.99 3.32
C VAL A 134 12.94 -4.86 3.76
N ASP A 135 14.19 -5.18 4.09
CA ASP A 135 15.22 -4.21 4.46
C ASP A 135 15.49 -3.24 3.30
N GLU A 136 15.65 -3.76 2.07
CA GLU A 136 15.86 -2.93 0.89
C GLU A 136 14.71 -1.95 0.67
N ALA A 137 13.46 -2.42 0.78
CA ALA A 137 12.28 -1.58 0.62
C ALA A 137 12.20 -0.49 1.71
N ALA A 138 12.48 -0.85 2.96
CA ALA A 138 12.49 0.07 4.09
C ALA A 138 13.63 1.11 3.97
N VAL A 139 14.80 0.70 3.45
CA VAL A 139 15.97 1.58 3.29
C VAL A 139 15.78 2.53 2.11
N SER A 140 15.47 2.01 0.93
CA SER A 140 15.48 2.75 -0.34
C SER A 140 14.30 3.70 -0.51
N ARG A 141 13.12 3.36 0.03
CA ARG A 141 11.87 4.11 -0.24
C ARG A 141 11.36 4.93 0.93
N CYS A 142 11.79 4.60 2.15
CA CYS A 142 11.56 5.41 3.35
C CYS A 142 12.84 6.11 3.81
N TYR A 143 13.76 6.41 2.87
CA TYR A 143 15.07 6.98 3.18
C TYR A 143 15.03 8.23 4.06
N SER A 144 14.05 9.11 3.83
CA SER A 144 13.94 10.40 4.52
C SER A 144 13.10 10.38 5.80
N HIS A 145 12.43 9.26 6.14
CA HIS A 145 11.50 9.20 7.26
C HIS A 145 11.52 7.85 7.98
N ASN A 146 11.53 7.89 9.31
CA ASN A 146 11.35 6.69 10.15
C ASN A 146 10.02 6.00 9.82
N VAL A 147 10.01 4.67 9.80
CA VAL A 147 8.78 3.88 9.59
C VAL A 147 7.89 4.01 10.82
N THR A 148 6.72 4.62 10.69
CA THR A 148 5.76 4.82 11.80
C THR A 148 4.73 3.71 11.90
N ASP A 149 4.45 3.02 10.79
CA ASP A 149 3.41 2.02 10.68
C ASP A 149 3.91 0.84 9.83
N VAL A 150 3.71 -0.39 10.32
CA VAL A 150 3.97 -1.64 9.59
C VAL A 150 2.63 -2.31 9.34
N LEU A 151 2.30 -2.56 8.08
CA LEU A 151 1.00 -3.08 7.65
C LEU A 151 1.22 -4.45 7.00
N LEU A 152 0.70 -5.50 7.60
CA LEU A 152 0.74 -6.84 7.03
C LEU A 152 -0.64 -7.24 6.50
N PHE A 153 -0.72 -7.78 5.30
CA PHE A 153 -1.99 -8.25 4.72
C PHE A 153 -1.74 -9.37 3.70
N GLY A 154 -2.80 -10.09 3.34
CA GLY A 154 -2.71 -11.30 2.52
C GLY A 154 -2.78 -12.61 3.33
N GLU A 155 -2.80 -13.73 2.60
CA GLU A 155 -3.09 -15.07 3.12
C GLU A 155 -2.17 -15.50 4.27
N ALA A 156 -0.89 -15.15 4.15
CA ALA A 156 0.17 -15.56 5.06
C ALA A 156 0.66 -14.42 5.96
N ALA A 157 -0.10 -13.31 6.05
CA ALA A 157 0.28 -12.12 6.80
C ALA A 157 0.46 -12.35 8.31
N ASP A 158 -0.16 -13.39 8.86
CA ASP A 158 -0.04 -13.79 10.27
C ASP A 158 1.21 -14.62 10.56
N ASN A 159 2.06 -14.91 9.57
CA ASN A 159 3.30 -15.66 9.75
C ASN A 159 4.25 -14.96 10.75
N GLU A 160 4.57 -15.62 11.87
CA GLU A 160 5.40 -15.07 12.94
C GLU A 160 6.79 -14.63 12.50
N MET A 161 7.38 -15.37 11.55
CA MET A 161 8.69 -15.01 11.01
C MET A 161 8.61 -13.79 10.10
N LEU A 162 7.52 -13.64 9.33
CA LEU A 162 7.30 -12.39 8.59
C LEU A 162 7.15 -11.20 9.54
N LYS A 163 6.34 -11.33 10.61
CA LYS A 163 6.14 -10.26 11.60
C LYS A 163 7.45 -9.81 12.20
N LYS A 164 8.29 -10.76 12.62
CA LYS A 164 9.61 -10.48 13.17
C LYS A 164 10.53 -9.78 12.17
N VAL A 165 10.58 -10.24 10.91
CA VAL A 165 11.37 -9.56 9.86
C VAL A 165 10.88 -8.14 9.62
N ALA A 166 9.57 -7.94 9.49
CA ALA A 166 8.99 -6.63 9.23
C ALA A 166 9.26 -5.64 10.37
N LEU A 167 9.11 -6.08 11.63
CA LEU A 167 9.40 -5.26 12.80
C LEU A 167 10.89 -4.92 12.90
N GLU A 168 11.77 -5.90 12.74
CA GLU A 168 13.22 -5.66 12.78
C GLU A 168 13.68 -4.73 11.66
N ALA A 169 13.16 -4.87 10.45
CA ALA A 169 13.46 -3.99 9.32
C ALA A 169 12.99 -2.55 9.58
N ALA A 170 11.78 -2.39 10.10
CA ALA A 170 11.24 -1.08 10.47
C ALA A 170 12.05 -0.41 11.59
N MET A 171 12.62 -1.21 12.51
CA MET A 171 13.40 -0.75 13.66
C MET A 171 14.89 -0.55 13.36
N ALA A 172 15.44 -1.18 12.32
CA ALA A 172 16.87 -1.12 12.00
C ALA A 172 17.36 0.31 11.69
N ARG A 173 16.45 1.24 11.42
CA ARG A 173 16.75 2.67 11.16
C ARG A 173 16.82 3.55 12.40
N ARG A 174 16.82 2.94 13.60
CA ARG A 174 16.78 3.58 14.93
C ARG A 174 17.87 4.61 15.28
N GLY A 175 18.78 4.98 14.39
CA GLY A 175 19.76 6.04 14.65
C GLY A 175 19.12 7.34 15.15
N GLU A 176 17.86 7.61 14.80
CA GLU A 176 17.10 8.80 15.20
C GLU A 176 15.63 8.51 15.59
N GLN A 177 15.23 7.25 15.71
CA GLN A 177 13.82 6.89 15.91
C GLN A 177 13.45 6.82 17.40
N VAL A 178 12.54 7.69 17.83
CA VAL A 178 12.12 7.85 19.23
C VAL A 178 11.04 6.83 19.64
N GLU A 179 10.23 6.36 18.69
CA GLU A 179 9.05 5.53 18.95
C GLU A 179 9.04 4.26 18.10
N GLU A 180 8.53 3.17 18.69
CA GLU A 180 8.30 1.89 18.02
C GLU A 180 7.19 2.01 16.96
N PRO A 181 7.37 1.45 15.74
CA PRO A 181 6.34 1.48 14.71
C PRO A 181 5.07 0.78 15.19
N ARG A 182 3.91 1.35 14.87
CA ARG A 182 2.63 0.67 15.09
C ARG A 182 2.50 -0.50 14.15
N PHE A 183 2.09 -1.64 14.68
CA PHE A 183 1.92 -2.85 13.91
C PHE A 183 0.44 -3.08 13.61
N TRP A 184 0.10 -3.25 12.33
CA TRP A 184 -1.27 -3.38 11.84
C TRP A 184 -1.44 -4.73 11.14
N LEU A 185 -2.28 -5.57 11.73
CA LEU A 185 -2.69 -6.86 11.18
C LEU A 185 -4.14 -7.11 11.57
N LYS A 186 -5.03 -7.29 10.59
CA LYS A 186 -6.39 -7.77 10.86
C LYS A 186 -6.38 -9.26 11.21
N GLU A 187 -7.33 -9.68 12.03
CA GLU A 187 -7.49 -11.08 12.43
C GLU A 187 -8.37 -11.86 11.43
N GLY A 188 -8.21 -13.19 11.42
CA GLY A 188 -8.99 -14.08 10.56
C GLY A 188 -8.91 -13.72 9.08
N ASP A 189 -10.04 -13.83 8.39
CA ASP A 189 -10.14 -13.58 6.94
C ASP A 189 -10.10 -12.09 6.58
N GLU A 190 -10.30 -11.17 7.55
CA GLU A 190 -10.27 -9.73 7.26
C GLU A 190 -8.92 -9.28 6.66
N ARG A 191 -7.82 -9.95 7.02
CA ARG A 191 -6.48 -9.67 6.49
C ARG A 191 -6.35 -9.89 4.98
N LEU A 192 -7.21 -10.73 4.41
CA LEU A 192 -7.27 -11.00 2.97
C LEU A 192 -7.89 -9.82 2.22
N PHE A 193 -8.82 -9.14 2.87
CA PHE A 193 -9.70 -8.15 2.25
C PHE A 193 -9.32 -6.71 2.58
N VAL A 194 -8.29 -6.45 3.40
CA VAL A 194 -7.91 -5.08 3.80
C VAL A 194 -7.73 -4.15 2.61
N ALA A 195 -6.94 -4.56 1.62
CA ALA A 195 -6.73 -3.75 0.43
C ALA A 195 -8.05 -3.54 -0.33
N SER A 196 -8.91 -4.54 -0.44
CA SER A 196 -10.21 -4.42 -1.09
C SER A 196 -11.17 -3.49 -0.34
N MET A 197 -11.19 -3.56 1.00
CA MET A 197 -11.98 -2.68 1.86
C MET A 197 -11.55 -1.22 1.68
N GLY A 198 -10.24 -0.96 1.67
CA GLY A 198 -9.76 0.39 1.43
C GLY A 198 -9.96 0.87 0.00
N ALA A 199 -9.88 -0.02 -1.01
CA ALA A 199 -10.23 0.33 -2.38
C ALA A 199 -11.70 0.72 -2.50
N ALA A 200 -12.60 0.02 -1.81
CA ALA A 200 -14.02 0.35 -1.74
C ALA A 200 -14.24 1.71 -1.05
N GLU A 201 -13.57 1.96 0.07
CA GLU A 201 -13.63 3.25 0.77
C GLU A 201 -13.11 4.41 -0.11
N MET A 202 -12.01 4.19 -0.83
CA MET A 202 -11.50 5.16 -1.81
C MET A 202 -12.54 5.41 -2.91
N ALA A 203 -13.19 4.36 -3.44
CA ALA A 203 -14.22 4.50 -4.46
C ALA A 203 -15.45 5.29 -3.98
N VAL A 204 -15.91 5.06 -2.74
CA VAL A 204 -17.01 5.84 -2.16
C VAL A 204 -16.65 7.33 -2.10
N ARG A 205 -15.44 7.66 -1.66
CA ARG A 205 -14.97 9.05 -1.56
C ARG A 205 -14.81 9.72 -2.93
N ILE A 206 -14.37 8.94 -3.91
CA ILE A 206 -14.31 9.38 -5.31
C ILE A 206 -15.72 9.76 -5.80
N LEU A 207 -16.72 8.90 -5.57
CA LEU A 207 -18.10 9.17 -5.97
C LEU A 207 -18.70 10.38 -5.23
N ALA A 208 -18.34 10.56 -3.96
CA ALA A 208 -18.80 11.68 -3.15
C ALA A 208 -18.15 13.02 -3.48
N GLU A 209 -17.06 13.05 -4.26
CA GLU A 209 -16.36 14.29 -4.61
C GLU A 209 -17.29 15.35 -5.23
N HIS A 210 -18.26 14.91 -6.02
CA HIS A 210 -19.21 15.77 -6.71
C HIS A 210 -20.56 15.89 -6.00
N ALA A 211 -20.74 15.18 -4.88
CA ALA A 211 -21.97 15.25 -4.11
C ALA A 211 -22.00 16.55 -3.26
N PRO A 212 -23.17 17.20 -3.10
CA PRO A 212 -23.33 18.23 -2.10
C PRO A 212 -23.14 17.63 -0.70
N CYS A 213 -22.49 18.36 0.20
CA CYS A 213 -22.46 17.97 1.61
C CYS A 213 -23.88 18.12 2.18
N GLU A 214 -24.55 17.02 2.46
CA GLU A 214 -25.80 17.01 3.22
C GLU A 214 -25.47 17.25 4.69
N GLY A 215 -26.07 18.29 5.29
CA GLY A 215 -25.81 18.74 6.66
C GLY A 215 -26.74 18.12 7.70
#